data_AF-A0A971GY69-F1
#
_entry.id   AF-A0A971GY69-F1
#
_cell.length_a   1.000
_cell.length_b   1.000
_cell.length_c   1.000
_cell.angle_alpha   90.00
_cell.angle_beta   90.00
_cell.angle_gamma   90.00
#
_symmetry.space_group_name_H-M   'P 1'
#
loop_
_entity.id
_entity.type
_entity.pdbx_description
1 polymer ?
#
loop_
_entity_poly.entity_id
_entity_poly.type
_entity_poly.pdbx_seq_one_letter_code
_entity_poly.pdbx_strand_id
1 'polypeptide(L)' 'MNSKNAGIVDISVLAGLTKPRGVYLTDNQITDVSPLAILSNLMELELGNNPIEDFSSLKEIAAKLEHKDFEIE' A
#
# COMPACT_ATOMS: atom_id res chain seq x y z
N MET A 1 6.95 3.13 -6.47
CA MET A 1 6.64 4.56 -6.22
C MET A 1 7.15 4.92 -4.84
N ASN A 2 7.78 6.07 -4.67
CA ASN A 2 8.25 6.52 -3.36
C ASN A 2 7.69 7.92 -3.11
N SER A 3 6.87 8.08 -2.08
CA SER A 3 6.23 9.36 -1.72
C SER A 3 6.00 9.43 -0.20
N LYS A 4 7.05 9.20 0.56
CA LYS A 4 7.05 9.34 2.02
C LYS A 4 6.86 10.80 2.45
N ASN A 5 6.04 11.08 3.45
CA ASN A 5 5.84 12.42 4.01
C ASN A 5 5.39 13.48 2.99
N ALA A 6 4.43 13.11 2.13
CA ALA A 6 3.92 13.98 1.06
C ALA A 6 2.51 14.52 1.32
N GLY A 7 1.89 14.16 2.46
CA GLY A 7 0.51 14.54 2.77
C GLY A 7 -0.52 13.84 1.88
N ILE A 8 -0.21 12.63 1.41
CA ILE A 8 -1.11 11.85 0.56
C ILE A 8 -2.29 11.36 1.40
N VAL A 9 -3.49 11.55 0.87
CA VAL A 9 -4.75 11.08 1.47
C VAL A 9 -5.42 10.05 0.55
N ASP A 10 -5.39 10.28 -0.77
CA ASP A 10 -6.01 9.41 -1.77
C ASP A 10 -4.96 8.78 -2.69
N ILE A 11 -5.05 7.46 -2.84
CA ILE A 11 -4.18 6.64 -3.68
C ILE A 11 -4.96 5.88 -4.77
N SER A 12 -6.20 6.26 -5.05
CA SER A 12 -7.05 5.69 -6.09
C SER A 12 -6.37 5.63 -7.46
N VAL A 13 -5.53 6.63 -7.78
CA VAL A 13 -4.74 6.68 -9.02
C VAL A 13 -3.76 5.52 -9.19
N LEU A 14 -3.38 4.84 -8.10
CA LEU A 14 -2.44 3.71 -8.15
C LEU A 14 -3.07 2.45 -8.72
N ALA A 15 -4.39 2.31 -8.64
CA ALA A 15 -5.15 1.19 -9.20
C ALA A 15 -4.81 0.94 -10.70
N GLY A 16 -4.49 1.98 -11.46
CA GLY A 16 -4.13 1.85 -12.88
C GLY A 16 -2.69 1.37 -13.16
N LEU A 17 -1.84 1.23 -12.15
CA LEU A 17 -0.41 0.96 -12.34
C LEU A 17 -0.15 -0.55 -12.50
N THR A 18 0.22 -0.97 -13.70
CA THR A 18 0.45 -2.40 -14.01
C THR A 18 1.85 -2.92 -13.65
N LYS A 19 2.77 -2.04 -13.24
CA LYS A 19 4.22 -2.35 -13.16
C LYS A 19 4.94 -2.16 -11.80
N PRO A 20 4.36 -1.62 -10.72
CA PRO A 20 5.19 -1.31 -9.55
C PRO A 20 5.60 -2.60 -8.83
N ARG A 21 6.91 -2.80 -8.68
CA ARG A 21 7.48 -3.82 -7.77
C ARG A 21 7.49 -3.36 -6.32
N GLY A 22 7.67 -2.07 -6.07
CA GLY A 22 7.70 -1.50 -4.72
C GLY A 22 6.87 -0.22 -4.62
N VAL A 23 6.14 -0.07 -3.52
CA VAL A 23 5.36 1.13 -3.17
C VAL A 23 5.69 1.51 -1.72
N TYR A 24 6.22 2.72 -1.53
CA TYR A 24 6.61 3.25 -0.22
C TYR A 24 5.84 4.54 0.04
N LEU A 25 4.91 4.47 0.98
CA LEU A 25 3.91 5.48 1.30
C LEU A 25 3.88 5.81 2.80
N THR A 26 4.95 5.50 3.52
CA THR A 26 5.10 5.79 4.95
C THR A 26 4.90 7.28 5.26
N ASP A 27 4.45 7.60 6.47
CA ASP A 27 4.25 8.97 6.96
C ASP A 27 3.28 9.79 6.08
N ASN A 28 2.08 9.26 5.83
CA ASN A 28 1.03 9.97 5.08
C ASN A 28 -0.29 9.96 5.87
N GLN A 29 -1.39 10.33 5.22
CA GLN A 29 -2.74 10.44 5.81
C GLN A 29 -3.71 9.49 5.11
N ILE A 30 -3.21 8.36 4.62
CA ILE A 30 -4.00 7.36 3.91
C ILE A 30 -4.84 6.59 4.94
N THR A 31 -6.14 6.43 4.67
CA THR A 31 -7.04 5.62 5.50
C THR A 31 -7.57 4.40 4.75
N ASP A 32 -7.61 4.45 3.42
CA ASP A 32 -8.10 3.38 2.55
C ASP A 32 -6.97 2.87 1.64
N VAL A 33 -6.68 1.57 1.76
CA VAL A 33 -5.66 0.87 0.98
C VAL A 33 -6.23 -0.05 -0.09
N SER A 34 -7.56 -0.14 -0.21
CA SER A 34 -8.21 -0.98 -1.22
C SER A 34 -7.73 -0.76 -2.66
N PRO A 35 -7.30 0.45 -3.10
CA PRO A 35 -6.77 0.62 -4.46
C PRO A 35 -5.49 -0.17 -4.74
N LEU A 36 -4.74 -0.58 -3.71
CA LEU A 36 -3.50 -1.35 -3.85
C LEU A 36 -3.76 -2.85 -4.10
N ALA A 37 -4.95 -3.36 -3.77
CA ALA A 37 -5.27 -4.78 -3.82
C ALA A 37 -5.13 -5.38 -5.22
N ILE A 38 -5.26 -4.57 -6.27
CA ILE A 38 -5.17 -5.01 -7.67
C ILE A 38 -3.73 -5.00 -8.23
N LEU A 39 -2.76 -4.53 -7.44
CA LEU A 39 -1.34 -4.47 -7.82
C LEU A 39 -0.67 -5.84 -7.65
N SER A 40 -1.04 -6.79 -8.51
CA SER A 40 -0.60 -8.20 -8.42
C SER A 40 0.91 -8.43 -8.58
N ASN A 41 1.64 -7.46 -9.13
CA ASN A 41 3.10 -7.50 -9.31
C ASN A 41 3.90 -6.89 -8.16
N LEU A 42 3.22 -6.44 -7.09
CA LEU A 42 3.87 -5.79 -5.96
C LEU A 42 4.63 -6.82 -5.11
N MET A 43 5.87 -6.49 -4.79
CA MET A 43 6.79 -7.30 -3.97
C MET A 43 7.13 -6.59 -2.66
N GLU A 44 7.09 -5.25 -2.64
CA GLU A 44 7.40 -4.44 -1.47
C GLU A 44 6.32 -3.39 -1.25
N LEU A 45 5.80 -3.29 -0.02
CA LEU A 45 4.78 -2.32 0.35
C LEU A 45 5.01 -1.78 1.77
N GLU A 46 5.34 -0.50 1.88
CA GLU A 46 5.46 0.20 3.16
C GLU A 46 4.36 1.26 3.31
N LEU A 47 3.57 1.13 4.37
CA LEU A 47 2.38 1.93 4.69
C LEU A 47 2.41 2.48 6.13
N GLY A 48 3.49 2.26 6.87
CA GLY A 48 3.63 2.67 8.26
C GLY A 48 3.37 4.16 8.48
N ASN A 49 2.95 4.50 9.69
CA ASN A 49 2.58 5.88 10.05
C ASN A 49 1.52 6.48 9.10
N ASN A 50 0.53 5.67 8.72
CA ASN A 50 -0.73 6.11 8.14
C ASN A 50 -1.89 5.69 9.08
N PRO A 51 -2.99 6.46 9.15
CA PRO A 51 -4.16 6.14 9.96
C PRO A 51 -5.04 5.04 9.31
N ILE A 52 -4.44 3.90 8.93
CA ILE A 52 -5.15 2.76 8.34
C ILE A 52 -5.60 1.84 9.45
N GLU A 53 -6.90 1.58 9.53
CA GLU A 53 -7.49 0.68 10.54
C GLU A 53 -7.76 -0.73 9.99
N ASP A 54 -7.90 -0.86 8.67
CA ASP A 54 -8.25 -2.14 8.02
C ASP A 54 -7.36 -2.42 6.80
N PHE A 55 -6.56 -3.47 6.91
CA PHE A 55 -5.70 -3.99 5.83
C PHE A 55 -6.29 -5.23 5.14
N SER A 56 -7.51 -5.65 5.46
CA SER A 56 -8.13 -6.88 4.95
C SER A 56 -8.21 -6.92 3.42
N SER A 57 -8.38 -5.75 2.78
CA SER A 57 -8.36 -5.61 1.33
C SER A 57 -7.04 -6.04 0.67
N LEU A 58 -5.93 -6.05 1.43
CA LEU A 58 -4.61 -6.43 0.95
C LEU A 58 -4.28 -7.92 1.14
N LYS A 59 -5.19 -8.71 1.72
CA LYS A 59 -4.92 -10.11 2.13
C LYS A 59 -4.28 -10.97 1.04
N GLU A 60 -4.75 -10.84 -0.20
CA GLU A 60 -4.23 -11.63 -1.33
C GLU A 60 -2.82 -11.22 -1.76
N ILE A 61 -2.51 -9.92 -1.74
CA ILE A 61 -1.19 -9.42 -2.15
C ILE A 61 -0.17 -9.57 -1.00
N ALA A 62 -0.60 -9.39 0.25
CA ALA A 62 0.25 -9.44 1.42
C ALA A 62 0.95 -10.78 1.61
N ALA A 63 0.31 -11.89 1.20
CA ALA A 63 0.90 -13.22 1.21
C ALA A 63 2.05 -13.40 0.20
N LYS A 64 2.20 -12.48 -0.76
CA LYS A 64 3.23 -12.52 -1.82
C LYS A 64 4.31 -11.46 -1.64
N LEU A 65 4.13 -10.52 -0.71
CA LEU A 65 5.12 -9.48 -0.44
C LEU A 65 6.37 -10.09 0.17
N GLU A 66 7.52 -9.68 -0.33
CA GLU A 66 8.83 -9.98 0.27
C GLU A 66 9.08 -9.06 1.47
N HIS A 67 8.59 -7.81 1.39
CA HIS A 67 8.73 -6.81 2.45
C HIS A 67 7.42 -6.04 2.68
N LYS A 68 7.02 -5.93 3.94
CA LYS A 68 5.86 -5.16 4.41
C LYS A 68 6.08 -4.67 5.85
N ASP A 69 5.44 -3.57 6.22
CA ASP A 69 5.52 -2.96 7.56
C ASP A 69 4.16 -2.95 8.31
N PHE A 70 3.21 -3.74 7.84
CA PHE A 70 1.88 -3.92 8.43
C PHE A 70 1.52 -5.40 8.53
N GLU A 71 0.57 -5.70 9.42
CA GLU A 71 0.02 -7.04 9.59
C GLU A 71 -1.47 -7.08 9.25
N ILE A 72 -1.95 -8.24 8.81
CA ILE A 72 -3.35 -8.51 8.54
C ILE A 72 -3.77 -9.59 9.54
N GLU A 73 -4.83 -9.31 10.31
CA GLU A 73 -5.45 -10.27 11.23
C GLU A 73 -6.25 -11.37 10.50
#